data_AF-A0A094KS32-F1
#
_entry.id   AF-A0A094KS32-F1
#
_cell.length_a   1.000
_cell.length_b   1.000
_cell.length_c   1.000
_cell.angle_alpha   90.00
_cell.angle_beta   90.00
_cell.angle_gamma   90.00
#
_symmetry.space_group_name_H-M   'P 1'
#
loop_
_entity.id
_entity.type
_entity.pdbx_description
1 polymer ?
#
loop_
_entity_poly.entity_id
_entity_poly.type
_entity_poly.pdbx_seq_one_letter_code
_entity_poly.pdbx_strand_id
1 'polypeptide(L)'
;MSYSRGPPCISGGSSTAYRHEFDSFYEINYPQIQLAMNQHRCGIDIEFPPEAFQHLEARHGEAPRKVILSSVNAQIVSNEFLVRFQTWTLVPWNRSDTYIEELAKDCYLYSICAHDRIPGLRDEITLTNLIISRVRQLEAGENCQTRTFQCPYCYMDYMVDAKDLGEREFAVITTKWVNLGAGEESPDAKWRSHEDQYIDRRELDQTADHRRGIRADFENQAELSLEDLTADNERKLFSTRKRQGVTRAPDGCVWRWSGTTRWYLDPTKSNPSIWERWL
;
A
#
# COMPACT_ATOMS: atom_id res chain seq x y z
N MET A 1 0.36 -26.98 0.04
CA MET A 1 1.13 -26.42 1.16
C MET A 1 0.85 -24.93 1.21
N SER A 2 0.11 -24.47 2.21
CA SER A 2 -0.24 -23.05 2.40
C SER A 2 0.90 -22.41 3.20
N TYR A 3 1.66 -21.51 2.57
CA TYR A 3 2.54 -20.61 3.31
C TYR A 3 1.65 -19.51 3.88
N SER A 4 1.31 -19.59 5.17
CA SER A 4 0.73 -18.47 5.89
C SER A 4 1.74 -17.31 5.86
N ARG A 5 1.53 -16.36 4.94
CA ARG A 5 2.31 -15.10 4.91
C ARG A 5 2.04 -14.35 6.22
N GLY A 6 3.07 -13.69 6.75
CA GLY A 6 2.97 -12.88 7.96
C GLY A 6 2.13 -11.61 7.77
N PRO A 7 1.78 -10.88 8.85
CA PRO A 7 1.04 -9.62 8.80
C PRO A 7 1.57 -8.60 7.77
N PRO A 8 0.75 -7.64 7.28
CA PRO A 8 1.32 -6.41 6.75
C PRO A 8 2.24 -5.81 7.83
N CYS A 9 3.39 -5.29 7.42
CA CYS A 9 4.53 -4.89 8.24
C CYS A 9 5.45 -6.02 8.73
N ILE A 10 5.14 -7.32 8.52
CA ILE A 10 6.02 -8.44 8.93
C ILE A 10 6.08 -9.53 7.83
N SER A 11 7.25 -9.72 7.22
CA SER A 11 7.52 -11.00 6.55
C SER A 11 7.82 -12.06 7.63
N GLY A 12 7.14 -13.21 7.56
CA GLY A 12 7.19 -14.23 8.60
C GLY A 12 8.63 -14.61 8.98
N GLY A 13 9.05 -14.19 10.17
CA GLY A 13 10.28 -14.63 10.83
C GLY A 13 11.54 -13.76 10.64
N SER A 14 11.50 -12.62 9.94
CA SER A 14 12.66 -11.72 9.81
C SER A 14 12.33 -10.28 10.21
N SER A 15 12.93 -9.79 11.31
CA SER A 15 12.83 -8.43 11.87
C SER A 15 13.55 -7.36 11.04
N THR A 16 13.53 -7.51 9.72
CA THR A 16 14.36 -6.70 8.82
C THR A 16 13.58 -6.14 7.64
N ALA A 17 12.33 -6.55 7.43
CA ALA A 17 11.55 -6.16 6.25
C ALA A 17 10.15 -5.64 6.62
N TYR A 18 9.86 -4.41 6.20
CA TYR A 18 8.57 -3.75 6.28
C TYR A 18 7.78 -4.02 5.00
N ARG A 19 6.54 -4.50 5.15
CA ARG A 19 5.61 -4.72 4.03
C ARG A 19 4.41 -3.79 4.13
N HIS A 20 4.10 -3.06 3.05
CA HIS A 20 2.98 -2.11 3.01
C HIS A 20 1.61 -2.77 3.25
N GLU A 21 1.35 -3.89 2.58
CA GLU A 21 0.11 -4.66 2.67
C GLU A 21 0.40 -6.16 2.66
N PHE A 22 -0.50 -6.97 3.21
CA PHE A 22 -0.30 -8.42 3.36
C PHE A 22 0.13 -9.11 2.05
N ASP A 23 -0.55 -8.74 0.96
CA ASP A 23 -0.35 -9.29 -0.39
C ASP A 23 0.53 -8.42 -1.30
N SER A 24 1.16 -7.36 -0.78
CA SER A 24 2.05 -6.54 -1.61
C SER A 24 3.34 -7.30 -1.91
N PHE A 25 3.87 -7.13 -3.12
CA PHE A 25 5.20 -7.63 -3.46
C PHE A 25 6.31 -6.66 -3.06
N TYR A 26 5.93 -5.44 -2.67
CA TYR A 26 6.85 -4.41 -2.25
C TYR A 26 7.23 -4.56 -0.78
N GLU A 27 8.53 -4.67 -0.55
CA GLU A 27 9.14 -4.77 0.77
C GLU A 27 10.30 -3.78 0.89
N ILE A 28 10.37 -3.11 2.04
CA ILE A 28 11.47 -2.24 2.41
C ILE A 28 12.29 -2.96 3.47
N ASN A 29 13.60 -3.05 3.31
CA ASN A 29 14.47 -3.64 4.32
C ASN A 29 15.15 -2.55 5.15
N TYR A 30 15.26 -2.76 6.47
CA TYR A 30 15.90 -1.79 7.35
C TYR A 30 17.34 -1.41 6.93
N PRO A 31 18.20 -2.35 6.48
CA PRO A 31 19.51 -1.98 5.95
C PRO A 31 19.46 -1.02 4.75
N GLN A 32 18.42 -1.07 3.92
CA GLN A 32 18.25 -0.13 2.80
C GLN A 32 18.00 1.29 3.33
N ILE A 33 17.22 1.41 4.40
CA ILE A 33 16.98 2.69 5.08
C ILE A 33 18.28 3.21 5.68
N GLN A 34 19.06 2.36 6.36
CA GLN A 34 20.35 2.76 6.91
C GLN A 34 21.30 3.27 5.83
N LEU A 35 21.33 2.63 4.65
CA LEU A 35 22.12 3.10 3.51
C LEU A 35 21.66 4.48 3.03
N ALA A 36 20.36 4.67 2.77
CA ALA A 36 19.80 5.94 2.31
C ALA A 36 20.04 7.08 3.33
N MET A 37 19.87 6.78 4.62
CA MET A 37 20.07 7.75 5.70
C MET A 37 21.54 8.08 5.92
N ASN A 38 22.45 7.10 5.78
CA ASN A 38 23.89 7.34 5.83
C ASN A 38 24.36 8.19 4.64
N GLN A 39 23.84 7.93 3.43
CA GLN A 39 24.07 8.79 2.26
C GLN A 39 23.66 10.24 2.56
N HIS A 40 22.44 10.44 3.06
CA HIS A 40 21.92 11.76 3.38
C HIS A 40 22.78 12.52 4.40
N ARG A 41 23.19 11.85 5.49
CA ARG A 41 24.01 12.48 6.55
C ARG A 41 25.44 12.78 6.12
N CYS A 42 26.08 11.82 5.44
CA CYS A 42 27.49 11.94 5.07
C CYS A 42 27.69 12.81 3.80
N GLY A 43 26.63 13.04 3.02
CA GLY A 43 26.71 13.71 1.72
C GLY A 43 27.48 12.90 0.67
N ILE A 44 27.72 11.61 0.92
CA ILE A 44 28.41 10.71 -0.01
C ILE A 44 27.35 10.07 -0.88
N ASP A 45 27.40 10.35 -2.18
CA ASP A 45 26.52 9.70 -3.13
C ASP A 45 26.93 8.23 -3.32
N ILE A 46 26.12 7.32 -2.79
CA ILE A 46 26.26 5.87 -2.97
C ILE A 46 25.21 5.35 -3.97
N GLU A 47 24.62 6.24 -4.77
CA GLU A 47 23.60 5.93 -5.78
C GLU A 47 22.35 5.23 -5.19
N PHE A 48 22.04 5.48 -3.92
CA PHE A 48 20.87 4.91 -3.24
C PHE A 48 19.98 6.00 -2.63
N PRO A 49 19.38 6.86 -3.48
CA PRO A 49 18.60 7.99 -3.00
C PRO A 49 17.17 7.55 -2.62
N PRO A 50 16.38 8.40 -1.94
CA PRO A 50 14.99 8.07 -1.56
C PRO A 50 14.10 7.62 -2.73
N GLU A 51 14.40 8.06 -3.95
CA GLU A 51 13.71 7.67 -5.18
C GLU A 51 13.83 6.17 -5.46
N ALA A 52 14.87 5.50 -4.96
CA ALA A 52 15.04 4.04 -5.08
C ALA A 52 13.92 3.25 -4.38
N PHE A 53 13.18 3.90 -3.47
CA PHE A 53 12.04 3.32 -2.78
C PHE A 53 10.71 3.63 -3.49
N GLN A 54 10.72 4.42 -4.56
CA GLN A 54 9.49 4.65 -5.34
C GLN A 54 9.06 3.36 -6.03
N HIS A 55 7.77 3.04 -5.92
CA HIS A 55 7.24 1.82 -6.48
C HIS A 55 5.80 1.99 -6.95
N LEU A 56 5.43 1.23 -7.97
CA LEU A 56 4.07 1.13 -8.47
C LEU A 56 3.77 -0.33 -8.80
N GLU A 57 2.75 -0.88 -8.18
CA GLU A 57 2.25 -2.23 -8.49
C GLU A 57 0.75 -2.23 -8.77
N ALA A 58 0.35 -3.07 -9.72
CA ALA A 58 -1.04 -3.37 -10.01
C ALA A 58 -1.29 -4.87 -9.78
N ARG A 59 -2.31 -5.19 -8.99
CA ARG A 59 -2.70 -6.55 -8.61
C ARG A 59 -4.19 -6.77 -8.91
N HIS A 60 -4.56 -8.03 -9.17
CA HIS A 60 -5.94 -8.43 -9.39
C HIS A 60 -6.33 -9.40 -8.28
N GLY A 61 -7.35 -9.04 -7.49
CA GLY A 61 -7.97 -9.92 -6.52
C GLY A 61 -9.12 -10.68 -7.16
N GLU A 62 -9.21 -11.99 -6.93
CA GLU A 62 -10.25 -12.84 -7.51
C GLU A 62 -11.56 -12.80 -6.71
N ALA A 63 -11.49 -12.59 -5.38
CA ALA A 63 -12.62 -12.54 -4.47
C ALA A 63 -12.47 -11.38 -3.46
N PRO A 64 -13.34 -10.36 -3.50
CA PRO A 64 -14.16 -9.98 -4.66
C PRO A 64 -13.27 -9.62 -5.86
N ARG A 65 -13.81 -9.68 -7.07
CA ARG A 65 -13.10 -9.21 -8.28
C ARG A 65 -12.75 -7.73 -8.11
N LYS A 66 -11.50 -7.45 -7.74
CA LYS A 66 -10.99 -6.11 -7.48
C LYS A 66 -9.67 -5.90 -8.19
N VAL A 67 -9.41 -4.66 -8.60
CA VAL A 67 -8.08 -4.24 -9.07
C VAL A 67 -7.47 -3.37 -8.01
N ILE A 68 -6.25 -3.71 -7.59
CA ILE A 68 -5.51 -2.97 -6.57
C ILE A 68 -4.34 -2.27 -7.27
N LEU A 69 -4.24 -0.95 -7.16
CA LEU A 69 -3.06 -0.20 -7.56
C LEU A 69 -2.42 0.38 -6.30
N SER A 70 -1.16 0.04 -6.02
CA SER A 70 -0.42 0.57 -4.88
C SER A 70 0.78 1.36 -5.37
N SER A 71 0.93 2.58 -4.88
CA SER A 71 2.07 3.47 -5.16
C SER A 71 2.81 3.83 -3.88
N VAL A 72 4.13 3.98 -3.98
CA VAL A 72 5.02 4.32 -2.86
C VAL A 72 5.89 5.52 -3.23
N ASN A 73 6.00 6.48 -2.31
CA ASN A 73 6.96 7.59 -2.39
C ASN A 73 7.69 7.69 -1.05
N ALA A 74 9.01 7.80 -1.08
CA ALA A 74 9.82 8.02 0.12
C ALA A 74 10.58 9.34 0.01
N GLN A 75 10.87 9.93 1.16
CA GLN A 75 11.71 11.13 1.28
C GLN A 75 12.29 11.22 2.69
N ILE A 76 13.29 12.08 2.84
CA ILE A 76 13.94 12.33 4.13
C ILE A 76 13.53 13.72 4.62
N VAL A 77 12.93 13.79 5.81
CA VAL A 77 12.45 15.03 6.41
C VAL A 77 13.03 15.15 7.81
N SER A 78 13.74 16.25 8.10
CA SER A 78 14.31 16.50 9.44
C SER A 78 15.16 15.32 9.96
N ASN A 79 15.98 14.70 9.09
CA ASN A 79 16.80 13.51 9.39
C ASN A 79 15.97 12.24 9.72
N GLU A 80 14.73 12.15 9.23
CA GLU A 80 13.84 10.99 9.39
C GLU A 80 13.41 10.44 8.04
N PHE A 81 13.41 9.11 7.90
CA PHE A 81 12.98 8.45 6.68
C PHE A 81 11.46 8.26 6.67
N LEU A 82 10.76 9.05 5.86
CA LEU A 82 9.31 9.02 5.75
C LEU A 82 8.85 8.39 4.44
N VAL A 83 7.78 7.60 4.50
CA VAL A 83 7.20 6.93 3.34
C VAL A 83 5.71 7.16 3.27
N ARG A 84 5.23 7.58 2.10
CA ARG A 84 3.82 7.65 1.75
C ARG A 84 3.45 6.46 0.88
N PHE A 85 2.41 5.76 1.28
CA PHE A 85 1.78 4.72 0.47
C PHE A 85 0.36 5.13 0.12
N GLN A 86 -0.04 4.91 -1.13
CA GLN A 86 -1.43 5.07 -1.55
C GLN A 86 -1.88 3.82 -2.28
N THR A 87 -2.99 3.24 -1.83
CA THR A 87 -3.61 2.07 -2.45
C THR A 87 -5.01 2.42 -2.93
N TRP A 88 -5.28 2.10 -4.19
CA TRP A 88 -6.59 2.17 -4.82
C TRP A 88 -7.15 0.77 -4.96
N THR A 89 -8.29 0.51 -4.35
CA THR A 89 -9.06 -0.73 -4.54
C THR A 89 -10.29 -0.41 -5.38
N LEU A 90 -10.26 -0.86 -6.63
CA LEU A 90 -11.37 -0.73 -7.56
C LEU A 90 -12.39 -1.84 -7.36
N VAL A 91 -13.66 -1.45 -7.26
CA VAL A 91 -14.79 -2.36 -7.05
C VAL A 91 -15.93 -2.01 -8.00
N PRO A 92 -16.50 -3.00 -8.72
CA PRO A 92 -17.73 -2.78 -9.49
C PRO A 92 -18.91 -2.43 -8.58
N TRP A 93 -19.75 -1.47 -8.97
CA TRP A 93 -20.92 -1.05 -8.20
C TRP A 93 -21.87 -2.23 -7.88
N ASN A 94 -22.08 -3.14 -8.85
CA ASN A 94 -22.90 -4.34 -8.66
C ASN A 94 -22.29 -5.39 -7.70
N ARG A 95 -21.13 -5.08 -7.10
CA ARG A 95 -20.44 -5.90 -6.10
C ARG A 95 -20.18 -5.13 -4.80
N SER A 96 -20.76 -3.94 -4.62
CA SER A 96 -20.57 -3.13 -3.39
C SER A 96 -20.91 -3.92 -2.12
N ASP A 97 -22.11 -4.50 -2.06
CA ASP A 97 -22.54 -5.32 -0.91
C ASP A 97 -21.60 -6.50 -0.64
N THR A 98 -21.21 -7.23 -1.70
CA THR A 98 -20.25 -8.33 -1.56
C THR A 98 -18.91 -7.83 -1.04
N TYR A 99 -18.42 -6.68 -1.52
CA TYR A 99 -17.18 -6.09 -1.03
C TYR A 99 -17.27 -5.72 0.45
N ILE A 100 -18.37 -5.11 0.89
CA ILE A 100 -18.62 -4.78 2.30
C ILE A 100 -18.70 -6.03 3.17
N GLU A 101 -19.40 -7.08 2.72
CA GLU A 101 -19.49 -8.35 3.43
C GLU A 101 -18.11 -9.02 3.59
N GLU A 102 -17.29 -9.03 2.54
CA GLU A 102 -15.95 -9.61 2.58
C GLU A 102 -14.99 -8.79 3.46
N LEU A 103 -15.10 -7.45 3.46
CA LEU A 103 -14.35 -6.59 4.38
C LEU A 103 -14.61 -6.95 5.85
N ALA A 104 -15.85 -7.32 6.18
CA ALA A 104 -16.24 -7.71 7.53
C ALA A 104 -15.76 -9.13 7.93
N LYS A 105 -15.59 -10.03 6.95
CA LYS A 105 -15.10 -11.41 7.18
C LYS A 105 -13.58 -11.47 7.27
N ASP A 106 -12.89 -10.75 6.39
CA ASP A 106 -11.43 -10.84 6.20
C ASP A 106 -10.69 -9.62 6.76
N CYS A 107 -10.93 -9.29 8.02
CA CYS A 107 -10.31 -8.13 8.68
C CYS A 107 -8.76 -8.13 8.62
N TYR A 108 -8.14 -9.30 8.44
CA TYR A 108 -6.68 -9.46 8.36
C TYR A 108 -6.05 -8.88 7.08
N LEU A 109 -6.78 -8.86 5.97
CA LEU A 109 -6.28 -8.40 4.67
C LEU A 109 -6.28 -6.87 4.54
N TYR A 110 -7.04 -6.20 5.39
CA TYR A 110 -7.26 -4.76 5.36
C TYR A 110 -6.68 -4.05 6.59
N SER A 111 -5.70 -4.66 7.29
CA SER A 111 -5.02 -3.98 8.39
C SER A 111 -4.11 -2.86 7.83
N ILE A 112 -4.20 -1.65 8.37
CA ILE A 112 -3.34 -0.51 7.97
C ILE A 112 -1.92 -0.65 8.51
N CYS A 113 -1.83 -1.24 9.72
CA CYS A 113 -0.60 -1.52 10.47
C CYS A 113 -0.76 -2.82 11.28
N ALA A 114 0.31 -3.24 11.96
CA ALA A 114 0.28 -4.44 12.81
C ALA A 114 -0.66 -4.30 14.02
N HIS A 115 -0.91 -3.07 14.50
CA HIS A 115 -1.70 -2.80 15.72
C HIS A 115 -3.22 -2.83 15.53
N ASP A 116 -3.71 -2.81 14.30
CA ASP A 116 -5.14 -3.03 13.99
C ASP A 116 -5.63 -4.42 14.48
N ARG A 117 -4.70 -5.30 14.84
CA ARG A 117 -4.94 -6.71 15.18
C ARG A 117 -5.05 -6.97 16.68
N ILE A 118 -4.84 -5.97 17.55
CA ILE A 118 -4.80 -6.17 19.01
C ILE A 118 -6.21 -6.51 19.53
N PRO A 119 -6.48 -7.75 19.98
CA PRO A 119 -7.81 -8.17 20.43
C PRO A 119 -8.17 -7.49 21.76
N GLY A 120 -9.30 -6.79 21.81
CA GLY A 120 -9.82 -6.18 23.06
C GLY A 120 -10.13 -4.69 22.96
N LEU A 121 -9.62 -3.99 21.95
CA LEU A 121 -9.93 -2.58 21.65
C LEU A 121 -11.15 -2.43 20.71
N ARG A 122 -12.26 -3.12 21.02
CA ARG A 122 -13.48 -3.13 20.17
C ARG A 122 -14.22 -1.79 20.06
N ASP A 123 -13.78 -0.75 20.78
CA ASP A 123 -14.35 0.60 20.70
C ASP A 123 -13.57 1.54 19.78
N GLU A 124 -12.43 1.14 19.21
CA GLU A 124 -11.68 1.95 18.25
C GLU A 124 -12.16 1.68 16.81
N ILE A 125 -12.33 2.77 16.06
CA ILE A 125 -12.79 2.73 14.66
C ILE A 125 -11.77 1.93 13.84
N THR A 126 -12.10 0.70 13.45
CA THR A 126 -11.25 -0.12 12.58
C THR A 126 -11.20 0.45 11.16
N LEU A 127 -10.11 0.19 10.42
CA LEU A 127 -9.99 0.59 9.01
C LEU A 127 -11.19 0.08 8.18
N THR A 128 -11.63 -1.15 8.45
CA THR A 128 -12.82 -1.74 7.84
C THR A 128 -14.06 -0.87 8.06
N ASN A 129 -14.31 -0.41 9.28
CA ASN A 129 -15.46 0.46 9.58
C ASN A 129 -15.36 1.81 8.85
N LEU A 130 -14.16 2.37 8.72
CA LEU A 130 -13.93 3.58 7.92
C LEU A 130 -14.25 3.35 6.45
N ILE A 131 -13.74 2.26 5.87
CA ILE A 131 -14.00 1.91 4.47
C ILE A 131 -15.50 1.74 4.24
N ILE A 132 -16.19 0.94 5.08
CA ILE A 132 -17.63 0.70 4.96
C ILE A 132 -18.41 2.02 5.09
N SER A 133 -18.08 2.84 6.09
CA SER A 133 -18.71 4.14 6.26
C SER A 133 -18.51 5.01 5.01
N ARG A 134 -17.32 4.95 4.39
CA ARG A 134 -16.99 5.82 3.26
C ARG A 134 -17.64 5.39 1.96
N VAL A 135 -17.73 4.09 1.72
CA VAL A 135 -18.49 3.54 0.59
C VAL A 135 -19.97 3.90 0.71
N ARG A 136 -20.57 3.72 1.88
CA ARG A 136 -21.99 4.07 2.11
C ARG A 136 -22.28 5.56 1.92
N GLN A 137 -21.35 6.42 2.34
CA GLN A 137 -21.47 7.87 2.13
C GLN A 137 -21.39 8.22 0.64
N LEU A 138 -20.48 7.57 -0.10
CA LEU A 138 -20.39 7.72 -1.55
C LEU A 138 -21.69 7.29 -2.24
N GLU A 139 -22.27 6.15 -1.85
CA GLU A 139 -23.56 5.66 -2.35
C GLU A 139 -24.71 6.63 -2.07
N ALA A 140 -24.71 7.29 -0.91
CA ALA A 140 -25.69 8.30 -0.54
C ALA A 140 -25.47 9.66 -1.25
N GLY A 141 -24.39 9.82 -2.02
CA GLY A 141 -24.01 11.09 -2.65
C GLY A 141 -23.54 12.15 -1.63
N GLU A 142 -23.12 11.72 -0.44
CA GLU A 142 -22.65 12.62 0.61
C GLU A 142 -21.20 13.05 0.34
N ASN A 143 -20.99 14.37 0.23
CA ASN A 143 -19.63 14.91 0.18
C ASN A 143 -19.11 15.07 1.62
N CYS A 144 -18.23 14.17 2.03
CA CYS A 144 -17.64 14.22 3.36
C CYS A 144 -16.16 14.60 3.28
N GLN A 145 -15.71 15.47 4.18
CA GLN A 145 -14.29 15.77 4.31
C GLN A 145 -13.50 14.55 4.78
N THR A 146 -12.44 14.21 4.05
CA THR A 146 -11.54 13.10 4.37
C THR A 146 -10.71 13.46 5.59
N ARG A 147 -10.86 12.67 6.67
CA ARG A 147 -10.16 12.89 7.94
C ARG A 147 -8.88 12.06 7.99
N THR A 148 -7.85 12.63 8.61
CA THR A 148 -6.64 11.90 8.96
C THR A 148 -6.82 11.27 10.34
N PHE A 149 -6.47 10.00 10.42
CA PHE A 149 -6.42 9.21 11.64
C PHE A 149 -4.96 8.85 11.93
N GLN A 150 -4.68 8.49 13.18
CA GLN A 150 -3.34 8.12 13.60
C GLN A 150 -3.39 6.82 14.39
N CYS A 151 -2.44 5.92 14.15
CA CYS A 151 -2.27 4.73 14.98
C CYS A 151 -1.66 5.13 16.34
N PRO A 152 -2.26 4.78 17.49
CA PRO A 152 -1.74 5.18 18.80
C PRO A 152 -0.48 4.41 19.24
N TYR A 153 0.05 3.51 18.41
CA TYR A 153 1.20 2.66 18.73
C TYR A 153 2.40 2.94 17.82
N CYS A 154 2.21 2.99 16.50
CA CYS A 154 3.30 3.34 15.58
C CYS A 154 3.23 4.76 15.03
N TYR A 155 2.24 5.55 15.46
CA TYR A 155 2.02 6.96 15.08
C TYR A 155 1.88 7.22 13.57
N MET A 156 1.77 6.17 12.76
CA MET A 156 1.41 6.26 11.35
C MET A 156 0.13 7.08 11.19
N ASP A 157 0.19 8.08 10.33
CA ASP A 157 -1.00 8.79 9.87
C ASP A 157 -1.63 8.02 8.71
N TYR A 158 -2.95 7.99 8.64
CA TYR A 158 -3.66 7.36 7.54
C TYR A 158 -5.01 8.03 7.23
N MET A 159 -5.48 7.81 6.01
CA MET A 159 -6.72 8.35 5.48
C MET A 159 -7.42 7.29 4.62
N VAL A 160 -8.74 7.32 4.63
CA VAL A 160 -9.58 6.50 3.76
C VAL A 160 -10.54 7.42 3.03
N ASP A 161 -10.55 7.29 1.70
CA ASP A 161 -11.48 7.98 0.82
C ASP A 161 -12.20 6.99 -0.10
N ALA A 162 -13.28 7.45 -0.71
CA ALA A 162 -14.01 6.71 -1.73
C ALA A 162 -14.37 7.65 -2.88
N LYS A 163 -14.14 7.19 -4.11
CA LYS A 163 -14.37 7.97 -5.32
C LYS A 163 -15.23 7.20 -6.31
N ASP A 164 -16.29 7.84 -6.78
CA ASP A 164 -17.07 7.33 -7.92
C ASP A 164 -16.26 7.50 -9.21
N LEU A 165 -16.11 6.41 -9.96
CA LEU A 165 -15.38 6.37 -11.24
C LEU A 165 -16.34 6.24 -12.43
N GLY A 166 -17.62 6.50 -12.21
CA GLY A 166 -18.69 6.49 -13.21
C GLY A 166 -19.61 5.28 -13.05
N GLU A 167 -20.46 5.06 -14.05
CA GLU A 167 -21.65 4.19 -13.94
C GLU A 167 -21.41 2.74 -13.47
N ARG A 168 -20.18 2.22 -13.55
CA ARG A 168 -19.90 0.81 -13.31
C ARG A 168 -19.07 0.51 -12.07
N GLU A 169 -18.31 1.47 -11.55
CA GLU A 169 -17.24 1.17 -10.60
C GLU A 169 -16.96 2.35 -9.67
N PHE A 170 -16.51 2.05 -8.46
CA PHE A 170 -15.96 3.01 -7.51
C PHE A 170 -14.57 2.55 -7.04
N ALA A 171 -13.78 3.47 -6.50
CA ALA A 171 -12.51 3.17 -5.88
C ALA A 171 -12.52 3.54 -4.40
N VAL A 172 -12.04 2.63 -3.56
CA VAL A 172 -11.61 2.93 -2.19
C VAL A 172 -10.14 3.30 -2.23
N ILE A 173 -9.80 4.45 -1.65
CA ILE A 173 -8.44 4.99 -1.65
C ILE A 173 -7.96 5.02 -0.20
N THR A 174 -6.95 4.22 0.11
CA THR A 174 -6.29 4.24 1.42
C THR A 174 -4.93 4.88 1.25
N THR A 175 -4.65 5.94 2.00
CA THR A 175 -3.33 6.58 2.03
C THR A 175 -2.76 6.49 3.44
N LYS A 176 -1.47 6.16 3.59
CA LYS A 176 -0.79 6.15 4.87
C LYS A 176 0.60 6.76 4.78
N TRP A 177 1.03 7.40 5.86
CA TRP A 177 2.34 8.02 6.03
C TRP A 177 3.05 7.37 7.21
N VAL A 178 4.26 6.91 6.96
CA VAL A 178 5.02 6.05 7.87
C VAL A 178 6.36 6.71 8.14
N ASN A 179 6.71 6.85 9.41
CA ASN A 179 8.07 7.19 9.81
C ASN A 179 8.83 5.89 10.13
N LEU A 180 9.89 5.59 9.37
CA LEU A 180 10.73 4.41 9.54
C LEU A 180 12.02 4.70 10.33
N GLY A 181 12.20 5.94 10.78
CA GLY A 181 13.25 6.36 11.70
C GLY A 181 14.44 7.06 11.04
N ALA A 182 15.40 7.42 11.87
CA ALA A 182 16.63 8.08 11.44
C ALA A 182 17.63 7.08 10.83
N GLY A 183 17.46 5.78 11.05
CA GLY A 183 18.37 4.76 10.52
C GLY A 183 19.73 4.75 11.22
N GLU A 184 19.84 5.32 12.42
CA GLU A 184 21.08 5.41 13.21
C GLU A 184 21.27 4.20 14.15
N GLU A 185 20.19 3.78 14.82
CA GLU A 185 20.19 2.60 15.70
C GLU A 185 19.89 1.31 14.92
N SER A 186 20.13 0.14 15.51
CA SER A 186 19.82 -1.15 14.87
C SER A 186 18.98 -2.03 15.78
N PRO A 187 17.66 -2.18 15.52
CA PRO A 187 16.81 -1.32 14.69
C PRO A 187 16.32 -0.07 15.46
N ASP A 188 16.06 1.02 14.74
CA ASP A 188 15.45 2.26 15.28
C ASP A 188 14.14 1.95 16.02
N ALA A 189 13.86 2.69 17.10
CA ALA A 189 12.61 2.54 17.85
C ALA A 189 11.37 2.78 16.97
N LYS A 190 11.42 3.73 16.03
CA LYS A 190 10.37 4.00 15.04
C LYS A 190 10.17 2.81 14.12
N TRP A 191 11.24 2.19 13.64
CA TRP A 191 11.16 0.96 12.85
C TRP A 191 10.51 -0.18 13.65
N ARG A 192 11.03 -0.45 14.86
CA ARG A 192 10.48 -1.49 15.75
C ARG A 192 9.02 -1.27 16.08
N SER A 193 8.58 -0.01 16.14
CA SER A 193 7.18 0.34 16.37
C SER A 193 6.22 -0.30 15.37
N HIS A 194 6.66 -0.50 14.13
CA HIS A 194 5.84 -1.12 13.08
C HIS A 194 5.90 -2.66 13.08
N GLU A 195 6.85 -3.25 13.80
CA GLU A 195 7.03 -4.70 13.88
C GLU A 195 6.25 -5.31 15.05
N ASP A 196 6.30 -4.69 16.22
CA ASP A 196 5.79 -5.29 17.44
C ASP A 196 4.34 -4.87 17.73
N GLN A 197 3.46 -5.89 17.76
CA GLN A 197 2.04 -5.77 18.02
C GLN A 197 1.73 -5.46 19.50
N TYR A 198 2.69 -5.64 20.40
CA TYR A 198 2.49 -5.58 21.85
C TYR A 198 3.38 -4.53 22.54
N ILE A 199 3.85 -3.52 21.80
CA ILE A 199 4.69 -2.47 22.39
C ILE A 199 3.96 -1.78 23.54
N ASP A 200 4.67 -1.66 24.68
CA ASP A 200 4.20 -0.86 25.81
C ASP A 200 4.19 0.62 25.42
N ARG A 201 3.02 1.26 25.53
CA ARG A 201 2.85 2.71 25.30
C ARG A 201 3.86 3.56 26.09
N ARG A 202 4.36 3.07 27.24
CA ARG A 202 5.37 3.76 28.05
C ARG A 202 6.77 3.77 27.44
N GLU A 203 7.08 2.80 26.57
CA GLU A 203 8.33 2.80 25.79
C GLU A 203 8.23 3.77 24.60
N LEU A 204 7.02 3.94 24.04
CA LEU A 204 6.72 4.88 22.95
C LEU A 204 6.61 6.34 23.41
N ASP A 205 6.08 6.61 24.59
CA ASP A 205 5.96 7.98 25.10
C ASP A 205 7.33 8.62 25.43
N GLN A 206 8.41 7.82 25.49
CA GLN A 206 9.79 8.31 25.66
C GLN A 206 10.34 8.96 24.39
N THR A 207 9.73 8.72 23.24
CA THR A 207 10.08 9.36 21.97
C THR A 207 9.05 10.45 21.65
N ALA A 208 9.06 11.53 22.46
CA ALA A 208 8.10 12.64 22.40
C ALA A 208 7.88 13.25 20.98
N ASP A 209 8.83 13.07 20.07
CA ASP A 209 8.78 13.53 18.68
C ASP A 209 7.83 12.71 17.78
N HIS A 210 7.35 11.53 18.22
CA HIS A 210 6.47 10.67 17.41
C HIS A 210 5.02 11.19 17.31
N ARG A 211 4.60 12.13 18.17
CA ARG A 211 3.24 12.69 18.15
C ARG A 211 3.06 13.82 17.14
N ARG A 212 4.11 14.21 16.42
CA ARG A 212 4.00 15.19 15.33
C ARG A 212 3.25 14.54 14.16
N GLY A 213 2.46 15.32 13.43
CA GLY A 213 1.69 14.81 12.29
C GLY A 213 2.61 14.44 11.12
N ILE A 214 2.92 13.14 10.98
CA ILE A 214 3.79 12.58 9.93
C ILE A 214 3.30 13.01 8.53
N ARG A 215 1.98 13.02 8.31
CA ARG A 215 1.37 13.52 7.07
C ARG A 215 1.78 14.97 6.82
N ALA A 216 1.66 15.84 7.82
CA ALA A 216 1.97 17.26 7.64
C ALA A 216 3.46 17.45 7.34
N ASP A 217 4.34 16.77 8.06
CA ASP A 217 5.79 16.82 7.81
C ASP A 217 6.15 16.32 6.41
N PHE A 218 5.52 15.24 5.96
CA PHE A 218 5.73 14.71 4.62
C PHE A 218 5.22 15.68 3.54
N GLU A 219 3.93 16.04 3.60
CA GLU A 219 3.27 16.79 2.52
C GLU A 219 3.77 18.24 2.42
N ASN A 220 4.31 18.83 3.49
CA ASN A 220 4.90 20.17 3.44
C ASN A 220 6.21 20.24 2.63
N GLN A 221 6.88 19.10 2.43
CA GLN A 221 8.18 19.02 1.73
C GLN A 221 8.11 18.14 0.48
N ALA A 222 6.95 17.53 0.20
CA ALA A 222 6.78 16.63 -0.91
C ALA A 222 6.84 17.39 -2.25
N GLU A 223 7.74 16.96 -3.14
CA GLU A 223 7.76 17.44 -4.52
C GLU A 223 6.47 17.09 -5.26
N LEU A 224 5.90 15.93 -4.96
CA LEU A 224 4.64 15.44 -5.50
C LEU A 224 3.54 15.51 -4.45
N SER A 225 2.62 16.47 -4.61
CA SER A 225 1.47 16.63 -3.72
C SER A 225 0.59 15.37 -3.70
N LEU A 226 -0.15 15.16 -2.59
CA LEU A 226 -1.13 14.09 -2.51
C LEU A 226 -2.19 14.17 -3.63
N GLU A 227 -2.62 15.38 -4.00
CA GLU A 227 -3.61 15.59 -5.07
C GLU A 227 -3.06 15.17 -6.43
N ASP A 228 -1.82 15.55 -6.75
CA ASP A 228 -1.17 15.17 -8.00
C ASP A 228 -0.91 13.66 -8.07
N LEU A 229 -0.47 13.05 -6.96
CA LEU A 229 -0.32 11.59 -6.87
C LEU A 229 -1.67 10.90 -7.11
N THR A 230 -2.73 11.38 -6.48
CA THR A 230 -4.08 10.83 -6.60
C THR A 230 -4.57 10.91 -8.04
N ALA A 231 -4.43 12.07 -8.69
CA ALA A 231 -4.79 12.26 -10.08
C ALA A 231 -3.95 11.39 -11.04
N ASP A 232 -2.66 11.23 -10.74
CA ASP A 232 -1.77 10.39 -11.55
C ASP A 232 -2.09 8.89 -11.40
N ASN A 233 -2.35 8.43 -10.19
CA ASN A 233 -2.77 7.06 -9.93
C ASN A 233 -4.10 6.75 -10.61
N GLU A 234 -5.06 7.67 -10.58
CA GLU A 234 -6.31 7.54 -11.33
C GLU A 234 -6.05 7.35 -12.83
N ARG A 235 -5.23 8.22 -13.45
CA ARG A 235 -4.85 8.10 -14.87
C ARG A 235 -4.19 6.75 -15.16
N LYS A 236 -3.23 6.33 -14.32
CA LYS A 236 -2.52 5.05 -14.43
C LYS A 236 -3.47 3.86 -14.34
N LEU A 237 -4.47 3.95 -13.46
CA LEU A 237 -5.50 2.93 -13.32
C LEU A 237 -6.27 2.75 -14.63
N PHE A 238 -6.73 3.84 -15.24
CA PHE A 238 -7.44 3.79 -16.52
C PHE A 238 -6.54 3.43 -17.71
N SER A 239 -5.25 3.81 -17.72
CA SER A 239 -4.32 3.42 -18.77
C SER A 239 -3.98 1.93 -18.73
N THR A 240 -3.89 1.37 -17.52
CA THR A 240 -3.64 -0.07 -17.32
C THR A 240 -4.86 -0.88 -17.76
N ARG A 241 -6.09 -0.36 -17.57
CA ARG A 241 -7.33 -0.97 -18.10
C ARG A 241 -7.42 -0.96 -19.63
N LYS A 242 -6.86 0.05 -20.29
CA LYS A 242 -6.77 0.09 -21.78
C LYS A 242 -5.75 -0.90 -22.34
N ARG A 243 -4.85 -1.46 -21.52
CA ARG A 243 -3.98 -2.57 -21.91
C ARG A 243 -4.61 -3.90 -21.49
N GLN A 244 -5.60 -4.35 -22.25
CA GLN A 244 -5.84 -5.79 -22.35
C GLN A 244 -4.70 -6.42 -23.15
N GLY A 245 -3.72 -6.92 -22.36
CA GLY A 245 -2.97 -8.13 -22.60
C GLY A 245 -2.25 -8.27 -23.93
N VAL A 246 -0.98 -7.84 -23.97
CA VAL A 246 0.18 -8.50 -24.61
C VAL A 246 1.30 -7.47 -24.60
N THR A 247 2.37 -7.73 -23.85
CA THR A 247 3.63 -7.01 -24.03
C THR A 247 4.47 -7.83 -25.01
N ARG A 248 4.73 -7.29 -26.20
CA ARG A 248 5.76 -7.83 -27.09
C ARG A 248 7.12 -7.45 -26.52
N ALA A 249 7.95 -8.44 -26.22
CA ALA A 249 9.34 -8.17 -25.92
C ALA A 249 10.11 -7.87 -27.22
N PRO A 250 11.30 -7.22 -27.14
CA PRO A 250 12.12 -6.89 -28.31
C PRO A 250 12.54 -8.11 -29.15
N ASP A 251 12.47 -9.31 -28.57
CA ASP A 251 12.74 -10.61 -29.19
C ASP A 251 11.58 -11.16 -30.04
N GLY A 252 10.43 -10.46 -30.08
CA GLY A 252 9.24 -10.87 -30.82
C GLY A 252 8.32 -11.84 -30.08
N CYS A 253 8.67 -12.25 -28.85
CA CYS A 253 7.85 -13.15 -28.05
C CYS A 253 6.70 -12.43 -27.33
N VAL A 254 5.59 -13.15 -27.18
CA VAL A 254 4.41 -12.70 -26.44
C VAL A 254 4.46 -13.26 -25.02
N TRP A 255 4.57 -12.36 -24.05
CA TRP A 255 4.62 -12.71 -22.62
C TRP A 255 3.27 -12.48 -21.97
N ARG A 256 2.77 -13.48 -21.24
CA ARG A 256 1.53 -13.39 -20.45
C ARG A 256 1.79 -13.75 -18.99
N TRP A 257 1.18 -12.99 -18.10
CA TRP A 257 1.18 -13.24 -16.65
C TRP A 257 -0.03 -14.10 -16.26
N SER A 258 0.21 -15.16 -15.48
CA SER A 258 -0.83 -15.99 -14.88
C SER A 258 -0.35 -16.48 -13.52
N GLY A 259 -0.84 -15.87 -12.44
CA GLY A 259 -0.36 -16.17 -11.09
C GLY A 259 1.15 -16.00 -10.97
N THR A 260 1.75 -16.53 -9.92
CA THR A 260 3.17 -16.35 -9.55
C THR A 260 4.21 -16.92 -10.54
N THR A 261 3.83 -17.28 -11.76
CA THR A 261 4.72 -17.94 -12.72
C THR A 261 4.65 -17.26 -14.10
N ARG A 262 5.83 -16.97 -14.66
CA ARG A 262 6.01 -16.43 -16.02
C ARG A 262 5.96 -17.58 -17.04
N TRP A 263 5.12 -17.45 -18.07
CA TRP A 263 5.09 -18.38 -19.21
C TRP A 263 5.36 -17.64 -20.51
N TYR A 264 6.00 -18.32 -21.47
CA TYR A 264 6.16 -17.85 -22.85
C TYR A 264 5.21 -18.61 -23.78
N LEU A 265 4.70 -17.92 -24.81
CA LEU A 265 3.98 -18.54 -25.93
C LEU A 265 4.89 -18.44 -27.17
N ASP A 266 5.31 -19.59 -27.71
CA ASP A 266 6.01 -19.65 -29.00
C ASP A 266 4.97 -19.53 -30.13
N PRO A 267 4.99 -18.46 -30.94
CA PRO A 267 4.00 -18.25 -31.99
C PRO A 267 4.09 -19.26 -33.15
N THR A 268 5.13 -20.10 -33.19
CA THR A 268 5.39 -20.95 -34.37
C THR A 268 4.84 -22.38 -34.27
N LYS A 269 4.39 -22.83 -33.09
CA LYS A 269 3.98 -24.23 -32.90
C LYS A 269 2.80 -24.42 -31.95
N SER A 270 1.59 -24.09 -32.40
CA SER A 270 0.40 -24.91 -32.12
C SER A 270 -0.79 -24.40 -32.93
N ASN A 271 -1.49 -25.35 -33.56
CA ASN A 271 -2.73 -25.16 -34.32
C ASN A 271 -3.76 -24.25 -33.59
N PRO A 272 -4.65 -23.57 -34.34
CA PRO A 272 -5.63 -22.65 -33.79
C PRO A 272 -6.68 -23.44 -33.00
N SER A 273 -6.43 -23.62 -31.70
CA SER A 273 -7.39 -24.24 -30.79
C SER A 273 -8.19 -23.14 -30.09
N ILE A 274 -9.48 -23.06 -30.43
CA ILE A 274 -10.64 -22.59 -29.63
C ILE A 274 -10.64 -21.16 -29.06
N TRP A 275 -9.51 -20.47 -28.93
CA TRP A 275 -9.39 -19.22 -28.16
C TRP A 275 -9.36 -17.94 -29.00
N GLU A 276 -9.37 -18.04 -30.33
CA GLU A 276 -9.48 -16.88 -31.25
C GLU A 276 -10.90 -16.26 -31.31
N ARG A 277 -11.86 -16.72 -30.50
CA ARG A 277 -13.25 -16.18 -30.49
C ARG A 277 -13.51 -15.07 -29.46
N TRP A 278 -12.50 -14.57 -28.76
CA TRP A 278 -12.68 -13.55 -27.71
C TRP A 278 -11.70 -12.37 -27.81
N LEU A 279 -11.25 -12.06 -29.04
CA LEU A 279 -10.91 -10.70 -29.45
C LEU A 279 -12.19 -10.01 -29.93
#